data_AF-B9WI95-F1
#
_entry.id   AF-B9WI95-F1
#
_cell.length_a   1.000
_cell.length_b   1.000
_cell.length_c   1.000
_cell.angle_alpha   90.00
_cell.angle_beta   90.00
_cell.angle_gamma   90.00
#
_symmetry.space_group_name_H-M   'P 1'
#
loop_
_entity.id
_entity.type
_entity.pdbx_description
1 polymer ?
#
loop_
_entity_poly.entity_id
_entity_poly.type
_entity_poly.pdbx_seq_one_letter_code
_entity_poly.pdbx_strand_id
1 'polypeptide(L)'
;MPTAAGLLLSSVFGASARLLQTAMSGSPSKLSSKIIGYSTFMGFSTAIYLLVIDPTIQNTNSLFERRLTLLREQREKRAEFYDFEPATKQHPYKRGAFTQLLDKFGAKY
;
A
#
# COMPACT_ATOMS: atom_id res chain seq x y z
N MET A 1 -3.71 -10.46 -1.63
CA MET A 1 -3.15 -11.67 -2.26
C MET A 1 -2.11 -11.19 -3.23
N PRO A 2 -0.96 -11.87 -3.36
CA PRO A 2 0.09 -11.41 -4.25
C PRO A 2 -0.47 -11.40 -5.68
N THR A 3 -0.41 -10.23 -6.32
CA THR A 3 -0.95 -10.04 -7.66
C THR A 3 0.17 -10.22 -8.68
N ALA A 4 -0.17 -10.78 -9.85
CA ALA A 4 0.79 -10.91 -10.95
C ALA A 4 1.36 -9.54 -11.35
N ALA A 5 0.53 -8.50 -11.37
CA ALA A 5 0.97 -7.13 -11.61
C ALA A 5 1.95 -6.63 -10.53
N GLY A 6 1.70 -6.92 -9.25
CA GLY A 6 2.61 -6.54 -8.16
C GLY A 6 3.96 -7.26 -8.22
N LEU A 7 3.97 -8.53 -8.61
CA LEU A 7 5.20 -9.29 -8.84
C LEU A 7 5.99 -8.76 -10.03
N LEU A 8 5.31 -8.44 -11.14
CA LEU A 8 5.96 -7.87 -12.31
C LEU A 8 6.54 -6.48 -11.98
N LEU A 9 5.75 -5.59 -11.38
CA LEU A 9 6.21 -4.26 -11.00
C LEU A 9 7.38 -4.30 -10.02
N SER A 10 7.33 -5.18 -9.02
CA SER A 10 8.45 -5.33 -8.07
C SER A 10 9.71 -5.86 -8.75
N SER A 11 9.59 -6.82 -9.68
CA SER A 11 10.74 -7.31 -10.44
C SER A 11 11.34 -6.22 -11.35
N VAL A 12 10.50 -5.43 -12.04
CA VAL A 12 10.94 -4.31 -12.88
C VAL A 12 11.59 -3.23 -12.03
N PHE A 13 11.03 -2.93 -10.85
CA PHE A 13 11.62 -1.99 -9.90
C PHE A 13 13.00 -2.44 -9.40
N GLY A 14 13.15 -3.74 -9.10
CA GLY A 14 14.46 -4.28 -8.73
C GLY A 14 15.48 -4.15 -9.87
N ALA A 15 15.07 -4.45 -11.10
CA ALA A 15 15.93 -4.29 -12.27
C ALA A 15 16.33 -2.83 -12.52
N SER A 16 15.39 -1.88 -12.38
CA SER A 16 15.68 -0.45 -12.56
C SER A 16 16.57 0.11 -11.45
N ALA A 17 16.39 -0.34 -10.20
CA ALA A 17 17.27 0.00 -9.09
C ALA A 17 18.70 -0.49 -9.35
N ARG A 18 18.86 -1.71 -9.86
CA ARG A 18 20.19 -2.22 -10.25
C ARG A 18 20.79 -1.43 -11.40
N LEU A 19 19.99 -1.06 -12.40
CA LEU A 19 20.43 -0.22 -13.53
C LEU A 19 20.97 1.12 -13.02
N LEU A 20 20.22 1.81 -12.17
CA LEU A 20 20.64 3.08 -11.56
C LEU A 20 21.94 2.91 -10.76
N GLN A 21 22.03 1.87 -9.94
CA GLN A 21 23.26 1.58 -9.19
C GLN A 21 24.45 1.39 -10.15
N THR A 22 24.31 0.59 -11.21
CA THR A 22 25.39 0.37 -12.17
C THR A 22 25.77 1.62 -12.97
N ALA A 23 24.81 2.52 -13.22
CA ALA A 23 25.09 3.80 -13.86
C ALA A 23 25.93 4.72 -12.93
N MET A 24 25.73 4.63 -11.62
CA MET A 24 26.48 5.42 -10.63
C MET A 24 27.85 4.82 -10.28
N SER A 25 27.92 3.50 -10.05
CA SER A 25 29.13 2.82 -9.58
C SER A 25 30.01 2.25 -10.69
N GLY A 26 29.55 2.31 -11.94
CA GLY A 26 30.13 1.58 -13.06
C GLY A 26 29.64 0.14 -13.15
N SER A 27 29.68 -0.39 -14.38
CA SER A 27 29.29 -1.77 -14.69
C SER A 27 30.38 -2.76 -14.28
N PRO A 28 30.04 -3.91 -13.66
CA PRO A 28 31.02 -4.97 -13.43
C PRO A 28 31.53 -5.55 -14.76
N SER A 29 32.78 -5.99 -14.78
CA SER A 29 33.46 -6.49 -15.99
C SER A 29 32.97 -7.86 -16.45
N LYS A 30 32.59 -8.74 -15.51
CA LYS A 30 32.13 -10.11 -15.80
C LYS A 30 30.62 -10.18 -15.98
N LEU A 31 30.17 -10.90 -17.02
CA LEU A 31 28.74 -11.12 -17.30
C LEU A 31 28.03 -11.84 -16.15
N SER A 32 28.67 -12.82 -15.51
CA SER A 32 28.11 -13.53 -14.36
C SER A 32 27.79 -12.59 -13.20
N SER A 33 28.67 -11.64 -12.90
CA SER A 33 28.45 -10.61 -11.88
C SER A 33 27.31 -9.65 -12.23
N LYS A 34 27.06 -9.41 -13.53
CA LYS A 34 25.87 -8.66 -13.97
C LYS A 34 24.60 -9.44 -13.66
N ILE A 35 24.53 -10.69 -14.11
CA ILE A 35 23.35 -11.56 -13.94
C ILE A 35 23.03 -11.73 -12.45
N ILE A 36 24.03 -12.05 -11.62
CA ILE A 36 23.85 -12.18 -10.17
C ILE A 36 23.36 -10.86 -9.55
N GLY A 37 23.89 -9.72 -9.99
CA GLY A 37 23.44 -8.42 -9.50
C GLY A 37 21.98 -8.12 -9.86
N TYR A 38 21.55 -8.40 -11.08
CA TYR A 38 20.14 -8.21 -11.47
C TYR A 38 19.22 -9.19 -10.74
N SER A 39 19.57 -10.48 -10.67
CA SER A 39 18.74 -11.48 -10.00
C SER A 39 18.58 -11.20 -8.51
N THR A 40 19.65 -10.75 -7.83
CA THR A 40 19.59 -10.38 -6.41
C THR A 40 18.69 -9.17 -6.16
N PHE A 41 18.80 -8.10 -6.96
CA PHE A 41 17.95 -6.92 -6.80
C PHE A 41 16.49 -7.19 -7.15
N MET A 42 16.24 -7.94 -8.22
CA MET A 42 14.88 -8.37 -8.59
C MET A 42 14.29 -9.24 -7.48
N GLY A 43 15.03 -10.23 -6.98
CA GLY A 43 14.61 -11.12 -5.90
C GLY A 43 14.38 -10.39 -4.57
N PHE A 44 15.23 -9.40 -4.25
CA PHE A 44 15.06 -8.60 -3.04
C PHE A 44 13.81 -7.72 -3.12
N SER A 45 13.59 -7.06 -4.26
CA SER A 45 12.41 -6.23 -4.48
C SER A 45 11.11 -7.05 -4.43
N THR A 46 11.08 -8.22 -5.06
CA THR A 46 9.93 -9.12 -5.00
C THR A 46 9.70 -9.66 -3.58
N ALA A 47 10.77 -9.96 -2.83
CA ALA A 47 10.66 -10.35 -1.43
C ALA A 47 10.05 -9.24 -0.56
N ILE A 48 10.45 -7.99 -0.75
CA ILE A 48 9.83 -6.84 -0.06
C ILE A 48 8.34 -6.76 -0.40
N TYR A 49 7.99 -6.91 -1.67
CA TYR A 49 6.60 -6.89 -2.10
C TYR A 49 5.77 -7.97 -1.39
N LEU A 50 6.27 -9.20 -1.38
CA LEU A 50 5.57 -10.34 -0.79
C LEU A 50 5.48 -10.29 0.73
N LEU A 51 6.54 -9.86 1.41
CA LEU A 51 6.63 -9.92 2.87
C LEU A 51 6.10 -8.67 3.57
N VAL A 52 6.11 -7.53 2.89
CA VAL A 52 5.77 -6.24 3.52
C VAL A 52 4.59 -5.60 2.82
N ILE A 53 4.65 -5.39 1.51
CA ILE A 53 3.66 -4.58 0.79
C ILE A 53 2.31 -5.30 0.67
N ASP A 54 2.28 -6.54 0.19
CA ASP A 54 1.02 -7.27 0.03
C ASP A 54 0.30 -7.51 1.38
N PRO A 55 0.96 -7.95 2.47
CA PRO A 55 0.31 -8.10 3.76
C PRO A 55 -0.24 -6.79 4.34
N THR A 56 0.49 -5.68 4.16
CA THR A 56 0.03 -4.37 4.66
C THR A 56 -1.19 -3.85 3.89
N ILE A 57 -1.24 -4.04 2.58
CA ILE A 57 -2.42 -3.70 1.76
C ILE A 57 -3.62 -4.56 2.18
N GLN A 58 -3.42 -5.87 2.33
CA GLN A 58 -4.49 -6.78 2.74
C GLN A 58 -5.08 -6.40 4.11
N ASN A 59 -4.22 -6.13 5.09
CA ASN A 59 -4.67 -5.72 6.42
C ASN A 59 -5.48 -4.41 6.33
N THR A 60 -4.98 -3.43 5.57
CA THR A 60 -5.63 -2.14 5.38
C THR A 60 -7.01 -2.29 4.72
N ASN A 61 -7.12 -3.11 3.67
CA ASN A 61 -8.40 -3.39 3.02
C ASN A 61 -9.39 -4.06 3.96
N SER A 62 -8.94 -5.04 4.76
CA SER A 62 -9.80 -5.71 5.75
C SER A 62 -10.34 -4.73 6.81
N LEU A 63 -9.54 -3.73 7.21
CA LEU A 63 -9.98 -2.69 8.12
C LEU A 63 -11.00 -1.75 7.48
N PHE A 64 -10.82 -1.41 6.21
CA PHE A 64 -11.80 -0.59 5.48
C PHE A 64 -13.12 -1.32 5.29
N GLU A 65 -13.09 -2.60 4.92
CA GLU A 65 -14.30 -3.42 4.80
C GLU A 65 -15.06 -3.50 6.14
N ARG A 66 -14.36 -3.76 7.24
CA ARG A 66 -14.96 -3.75 8.59
C ARG A 66 -15.59 -2.41 8.96
N ARG A 67 -14.95 -1.30 8.58
CA ARG A 67 -15.52 0.04 8.83
C ARG A 67 -16.74 0.29 7.95
N LEU A 68 -16.72 -0.16 6.70
CA LEU A 68 -17.84 -0.04 5.79
C LEU A 68 -19.05 -0.86 6.25
N THR A 69 -18.84 -2.08 6.77
CA THR A 69 -19.93 -2.90 7.33
C THR A 69 -20.55 -2.22 8.55
N LEU A 70 -19.72 -1.74 9.49
CA LEU A 70 -20.22 -1.00 10.67
C LEU A 70 -21.00 0.27 10.28
N LEU A 71 -20.56 1.00 9.26
CA LEU A 71 -21.27 2.18 8.77
C LEU A 71 -22.61 1.80 8.10
N ARG A 72 -22.68 0.66 7.42
CA ARG A 72 -23.95 0.15 6.84
C ARG A 72 -24.92 -0.25 7.95
N GLU A 73 -24.47 -1.00 8.95
CA GLU A 73 -25.28 -1.37 10.13
C GLU A 73 -25.77 -0.13 10.89
N GLN A 74 -24.93 0.90 11.03
CA GLN A 74 -25.33 2.17 11.65
C GLN A 74 -26.37 2.92 10.81
N ARG A 75 -26.28 2.86 9.48
CA ARG A 75 -27.29 3.46 8.60
C ARG A 75 -28.62 2.72 8.67
N GLU A 76 -28.60 1.39 8.71
CA GLU A 76 -29.81 0.58 8.88
C GLU A 76 -30.50 0.88 10.21
N LYS A 77 -29.74 0.91 11.31
CA LYS A 77 -30.27 1.33 12.62
C LYS A 77 -30.76 2.79 12.61
N ARG A 78 -30.04 3.70 11.95
CA ARG A 78 -30.51 5.10 11.83
C ARG A 78 -31.80 5.21 11.01
N ALA A 79 -31.98 4.39 9.98
CA ALA A 79 -33.22 4.31 9.23
C ALA A 79 -34.37 3.74 10.08
N GLU A 80 -34.05 2.83 11.02
CA GLU A 80 -35.00 2.27 11.99
C GLU A 80 -35.38 3.27 13.12
N PHE A 81 -34.48 4.17 13.50
CA PHE A 81 -34.68 5.19 14.56
C PHE A 81 -34.94 6.61 14.04
N TYR A 82 -35.46 6.79 12.83
CA TYR A 82 -35.66 8.10 12.19
C TYR A 82 -36.88 8.88 12.72
N ASP A 83 -37.02 9.01 14.03
CA ASP A 83 -38.02 9.89 14.69
C ASP A 83 -37.40 10.89 15.70
N PHE A 84 -36.06 10.95 15.82
CA PHE A 84 -35.41 11.92 16.72
C PHE A 84 -34.20 12.62 16.06
N GLU A 85 -34.38 13.85 15.60
CA GLU A 85 -33.29 14.80 15.33
C GLU A 85 -32.92 15.61 16.61
N PRO A 86 -31.79 16.32 16.67
CA PRO A 86 -30.43 15.86 16.39
C PRO A 86 -29.47 16.22 17.56
N ALA A 87 -28.51 15.36 17.88
CA ALA A 87 -27.36 15.77 18.70
C ALA A 87 -26.09 15.73 17.85
N THR A 88 -25.61 16.92 17.48
CA THR A 88 -24.29 17.18 16.91
C THR A 88 -23.21 16.49 17.74
N LYS A 89 -22.68 15.36 17.25
CA LYS A 89 -21.51 14.72 17.85
C LYS A 89 -20.29 14.93 16.95
N GLN A 90 -19.43 15.85 17.40
CA GLN A 90 -18.08 16.04 16.89
C GLN A 90 -17.32 14.71 16.86
N HIS A 91 -16.64 14.41 15.76
CA HIS A 91 -15.81 13.22 15.63
C HIS A 91 -14.36 13.51 16.03
N PRO A 92 -13.79 12.91 17.09
CA PRO A 92 -12.35 12.92 17.29
C PRO A 92 -11.78 11.55 16.90
N TYR A 93 -11.92 11.16 15.62
CA TYR A 93 -11.18 9.97 15.15
C TYR A 93 -9.78 10.39 14.75
N LYS A 94 -8.79 10.12 15.62
CA LYS A 94 -7.36 10.20 15.28
C LYS A 94 -7.05 9.16 14.20
N ARG A 95 -7.14 9.59 12.93
CA ARG A 95 -6.59 8.85 11.78
C ARG A 95 -5.06 8.77 11.97
N GLY A 96 -4.47 7.59 11.78
CA GLY A 96 -3.03 7.37 11.97
C GLY A 96 -2.18 8.30 11.09
N ALA A 97 -0.93 8.56 11.49
CA ALA A 97 -0.07 9.57 10.87
C ALA A 97 0.05 9.44 9.34
N PHE A 98 0.07 8.20 8.83
CA PHE A 98 0.15 7.93 7.40
C PHE A 98 -1.11 8.34 6.62
N THR A 99 -2.30 8.08 7.18
CA THR A 99 -3.56 8.45 6.51
C THR A 99 -3.87 9.94 6.63
N GLN A 100 -3.36 10.62 7.67
CA GLN A 100 -3.38 12.08 7.72
C GLN A 100 -2.51 12.74 6.65
N LEU A 101 -1.33 12.15 6.36
CA LEU A 101 -0.46 12.64 5.28
C LEU A 101 -1.14 12.49 3.92
N LEU A 102 -1.76 11.33 3.64
CA LEU A 102 -2.49 11.11 2.39
C LEU A 102 -3.70 12.04 2.23
N ASP A 103 -4.50 12.25 3.28
CA ASP A 103 -5.60 13.24 3.24
C ASP A 103 -5.07 14.66 2.96
N LYS A 104 -3.93 15.03 3.57
CA LYS A 104 -3.35 16.37 3.42
C LYS A 104 -2.79 16.64 2.01
N PHE A 105 -2.27 15.61 1.35
CA PHE A 105 -1.75 15.71 -0.01
C PHE A 105 -2.77 15.34 -1.10
N GLY A 106 -3.83 14.61 -0.76
CA GLY A 106 -4.93 14.22 -1.66
C GLY A 106 -6.09 15.23 -1.71
N ALA A 107 -6.22 16.13 -0.74
CA ALA A 107 -7.34 17.09 -0.65
C ALA A 107 -7.28 18.28 -1.63
N LYS A 108 -6.56 18.15 -2.75
CA LYS A 108 -6.67 19.07 -3.89
C LYS A 108 -6.54 18.24 -5.16
N TYR A 109 -7.63 17.61 -5.58
CA TYR A 109 -8.28 17.71 -6.91
C TYR A 109 -9.65 17.04 -6.82
#